data_AF-A0A0S6XA06-F1
#
_entry.id   AF-A0A0S6XA06-F1
#
_cell.length_a   1.000
_cell.length_b   1.000
_cell.length_c   1.000
_cell.angle_alpha   90.00
_cell.angle_beta   90.00
_cell.angle_gamma   90.00
#
_symmetry.space_group_name_H-M   'P 1'
#
loop_
_entity.id
_entity.type
_entity.pdbx_description
1 polymer ?
#
loop_
_entity_poly.entity_id
_entity_poly.type
_entity_poly.pdbx_seq_one_letter_code
_entity_poly.pdbx_strand_id
1 'polypeptide(L)'
;MALDQPGGRPGNLTPEQELRLKELWISLYEVLGVIESDNLGAGGESPNPSKKKGRLSWLSRHSPKGSPEIGSESDMADDKHGLSKEFRRVLASQSKESIRRSFWDMTKNDNPDAILLRFLRARKWDVHDALVMMISAFHWRSVDMKVDDELVAKGEAGFLEISRSGTGTEKKDAADFTSQFHMGKSMVHGLDKENRPITIVRARLHHPGNETEKSLEMYTVFVIETARLMLRPPVDTAVSDTDSKQPIHTLMRIDRP
;
A
#
# COMPACT_ATOMS: atom_id res chain seq x y z
N MET A 1 -13.82 -0.05 -28.22
CA MET A 1 -14.93 0.41 -27.37
C MET A 1 -14.32 1.02 -26.13
N ALA A 2 -14.66 2.26 -25.77
CA ALA A 2 -14.29 2.81 -24.47
C ALA A 2 -14.98 1.94 -23.42
N LEU A 3 -14.20 1.24 -22.60
CA LEU A 3 -14.74 0.51 -21.45
C LEU A 3 -15.43 1.55 -20.57
N ASP A 4 -16.67 1.29 -20.16
CA ASP A 4 -17.36 2.09 -19.14
C ASP A 4 -16.52 2.04 -17.86
N GLN A 5 -15.70 3.07 -17.66
CA GLN A 5 -14.66 3.05 -16.63
C GLN A 5 -15.36 3.24 -15.28
N PRO A 6 -15.22 2.31 -14.31
CA PRO A 6 -15.98 2.46 -13.09
C PRO A 6 -15.47 3.65 -12.27
N GLY A 7 -16.40 4.42 -11.69
CA GLY A 7 -16.12 5.70 -11.04
C GLY A 7 -15.09 5.62 -9.90
N GLY A 8 -14.54 6.79 -9.54
CA GLY A 8 -13.46 6.88 -8.55
C GLY A 8 -12.09 6.45 -9.09
N ARG A 9 -11.90 6.49 -10.41
CA ARG A 9 -10.65 6.19 -11.12
C ARG A 9 -10.17 7.40 -11.92
N PRO A 10 -8.88 7.46 -12.31
CA PRO A 10 -8.38 8.56 -13.14
C PRO A 10 -9.24 8.75 -14.40
N GLY A 11 -9.69 9.97 -14.65
CA GLY A 11 -10.57 10.29 -15.78
C GLY A 11 -12.07 10.07 -15.55
N ASN A 12 -12.48 9.50 -14.41
CA ASN A 12 -13.89 9.37 -14.02
C ASN A 12 -14.09 9.64 -12.51
N LEU A 13 -13.83 10.89 -12.11
CA LEU A 13 -14.04 11.39 -10.74
C LEU A 13 -15.20 12.38 -10.70
N THR A 14 -15.98 12.35 -9.62
CA THR A 14 -16.91 13.46 -9.30
C THR A 14 -16.12 14.67 -8.77
N PRO A 15 -16.70 15.88 -8.76
CA PRO A 15 -16.05 17.05 -8.17
C PRO A 15 -15.60 16.84 -6.71
N GLU A 16 -16.40 16.15 -5.92
CA GLU A 16 -16.11 15.83 -4.52
C GLU A 16 -14.95 14.84 -4.42
N GLN A 17 -14.93 13.83 -5.27
CA GLN A 17 -13.84 12.84 -5.33
C GLN A 17 -12.51 13.48 -5.73
N GLU A 18 -12.54 14.40 -6.70
CA GLU A 18 -11.37 15.18 -7.10
C GLU A 18 -10.85 16.06 -5.95
N LEU A 19 -11.76 16.66 -5.17
CA LEU A 19 -11.38 17.42 -3.98
C LEU A 19 -10.67 16.53 -2.95
N ARG A 20 -11.21 15.34 -2.66
CA ARG A 20 -10.57 14.38 -1.73
C ARG A 20 -9.21 13.90 -2.21
N LEU A 21 -9.04 13.69 -3.52
CA LEU A 21 -7.75 13.36 -4.11
C LEU A 21 -6.73 14.48 -3.88
N LYS A 22 -7.12 15.74 -4.09
CA LYS A 22 -6.25 16.91 -3.84
C LYS A 22 -5.89 17.04 -2.37
N GLU A 23 -6.85 16.84 -1.46
CA GLU A 23 -6.60 16.84 -0.01
C GLU A 23 -5.58 15.77 0.38
N LEU A 24 -5.72 14.54 -0.13
CA LEU A 24 -4.76 13.47 0.13
C LEU A 24 -3.37 13.76 -0.43
N TRP A 25 -3.27 14.35 -1.63
CA TRP A 25 -1.99 14.79 -2.18
C TRP A 25 -1.29 15.83 -1.30
N ILE A 26 -2.03 16.80 -0.78
CA ILE A 26 -1.48 17.82 0.12
C ILE A 26 -0.93 17.16 1.39
N SER A 27 -1.73 16.31 2.05
CA SER A 27 -1.28 15.62 3.26
C SER A 27 -0.09 14.69 2.99
N LEU A 28 -0.07 14.02 1.84
CA LEU A 28 1.08 13.22 1.43
C LEU A 28 2.32 14.10 1.26
N TYR A 29 2.23 15.23 0.56
CA TYR A 29 3.37 16.13 0.37
C TYR A 29 3.92 16.74 1.66
N GLU A 30 3.09 16.95 2.68
CA GLU A 30 3.54 17.34 4.02
C GLU A 30 4.37 16.22 4.67
N VAL A 31 3.88 14.97 4.64
CA VAL A 31 4.59 13.78 5.14
C VAL A 31 5.90 13.56 4.38
N LEU A 32 5.87 13.72 3.06
CA LEU A 32 7.04 13.62 2.20
C LEU A 32 7.98 14.82 2.36
N GLY A 33 7.64 15.86 3.12
CA GLY A 33 8.47 17.05 3.31
C GLY A 33 8.71 17.85 2.04
N VAL A 34 7.81 17.77 1.07
CA VAL A 34 7.82 18.58 -0.16
C VAL A 34 7.23 19.96 0.14
N ILE A 35 6.25 20.02 1.04
CA ILE A 35 5.65 21.25 1.54
C ILE A 35 6.04 21.40 2.99
N GLU A 36 6.52 22.59 3.37
CA GLU A 36 6.74 22.94 4.76
C GLU A 36 5.38 23.20 5.43
N SER A 37 5.12 22.47 6.52
CA SER A 37 4.05 22.80 7.45
C SER A 37 4.53 23.96 8.31
N ASP A 38 3.92 25.14 8.18
CA ASP A 38 4.24 26.35 8.99
C ASP A 38 4.07 26.17 10.52
N ASN A 39 3.78 24.97 11.01
CA ASN A 39 3.72 24.66 12.43
C ASN A 39 4.28 23.27 12.68
N LEU A 40 5.56 23.19 13.07
CA LEU A 40 6.15 22.19 13.96
C LEU A 40 7.56 22.66 14.37
N GLY A 41 7.61 23.59 15.33
CA GLY A 41 8.75 23.74 16.26
C GLY A 41 9.67 24.95 16.11
N ALA A 42 9.37 26.04 16.83
CA ALA A 42 10.34 26.80 17.64
C ALA A 42 9.56 27.80 18.52
N GLY A 43 9.61 27.61 19.84
CA GLY A 43 9.16 28.62 20.78
C GLY A 43 10.10 29.83 20.75
N GLY A 44 9.53 31.03 20.77
CA GLY A 44 10.29 32.28 20.88
C GLY A 44 9.55 33.49 20.32
N GLU A 45 8.90 34.23 21.21
CA GLU A 45 8.53 35.65 21.15
C GLU A 45 7.47 36.15 20.14
N SER A 46 6.48 36.85 20.70
CA SER A 46 5.64 37.86 20.03
C SER A 46 6.36 39.22 20.06
N PRO A 47 6.08 40.21 19.18
CA PRO A 47 4.70 40.64 18.87
C PRO A 47 4.36 41.16 17.44
N ASN A 48 3.04 41.11 17.20
CA ASN A 48 2.17 42.01 16.42
C ASN A 48 1.85 41.78 14.92
N PRO A 49 0.60 42.12 14.51
CA PRO A 49 -0.09 41.46 13.41
C PRO A 49 -0.25 42.35 12.18
N SER A 50 -0.01 41.81 10.98
CA SER A 50 -0.62 42.35 9.77
C SER A 50 -0.95 41.27 8.74
N LYS A 51 -2.26 41.20 8.48
CA LYS A 51 -3.00 40.48 7.44
C LYS A 51 -2.19 40.01 6.22
N LYS A 52 -2.20 38.69 5.95
CA LYS A 52 -2.30 38.15 4.57
C LYS A 52 -3.18 36.89 4.52
N LYS A 53 -3.83 36.75 3.37
CA LYS A 53 -5.01 35.96 3.05
C LYS A 53 -4.76 34.43 3.06
N GLY A 54 -5.73 33.72 3.64
CA GLY A 54 -6.26 32.41 3.21
C GLY A 54 -5.26 31.33 2.77
N ARG A 55 -4.76 30.55 3.72
CA ARG A 55 -4.29 29.17 3.47
C ARG A 55 -5.10 28.25 4.39
N LEU A 56 -5.69 27.21 3.79
CA LEU A 56 -6.50 26.19 4.46
C LEU A 56 -5.61 25.36 5.39
N SER A 57 -5.43 25.82 6.63
CA SER A 57 -4.85 25.03 7.72
C SER A 57 -5.97 24.19 8.35
N TRP A 58 -6.08 22.94 7.93
CA TRP A 58 -7.11 21.99 8.39
C TRP A 58 -6.74 21.33 9.73
N LEU A 59 -5.49 21.46 10.17
CA LEU A 59 -4.98 20.90 11.43
C LEU A 59 -5.41 21.68 12.69
N SER A 60 -6.10 22.83 12.56
CA SER A 60 -6.42 23.71 13.69
C SER A 60 -7.86 23.56 14.23
N ARG A 61 -8.71 22.70 13.67
CA ARG A 61 -10.14 22.71 14.00
C ARG A 61 -10.56 21.70 15.07
N HIS A 62 -9.75 21.50 16.11
CA HIS A 62 -10.22 21.04 17.43
C HIS A 62 -9.29 21.55 18.52
N SER A 63 -9.63 22.67 19.15
CA SER A 63 -9.11 23.06 20.47
C SER A 63 -9.99 24.14 21.11
N PRO A 64 -10.70 23.84 22.21
CA PRO A 64 -10.84 24.78 23.30
C PRO A 64 -9.66 24.59 24.27
N LYS A 65 -9.05 25.73 24.62
CA LYS A 65 -7.92 25.93 25.55
C LYS A 65 -7.72 24.86 26.63
N GLY A 66 -6.54 24.26 26.62
CA GLY A 66 -5.93 23.49 27.70
C GLY A 66 -4.63 22.84 27.20
N SER A 67 -3.59 22.81 28.02
CA SER A 67 -2.26 22.25 27.73
C SER A 67 -2.30 20.81 27.15
N PRO A 68 -1.26 20.34 26.44
CA PRO A 68 -1.38 19.20 25.54
C PRO A 68 -1.36 17.88 26.31
N GLU A 69 -2.55 17.34 26.56
CA GLU A 69 -2.75 15.89 26.60
C GLU A 69 -3.22 15.46 25.21
N ILE A 70 -2.35 14.71 24.54
CA ILE A 70 -2.56 14.17 23.19
C ILE A 70 -3.65 13.10 23.28
N GLY A 71 -4.85 13.44 22.79
CA GLY A 71 -5.89 12.50 22.37
C GLY A 71 -6.55 11.69 23.48
N SER A 72 -7.79 12.07 23.81
CA SER A 72 -8.71 11.22 24.56
C SER A 72 -8.91 9.86 23.87
N GLU A 73 -9.06 8.82 24.67
CA GLU A 73 -9.33 7.40 24.34
C GLU A 73 -10.49 7.11 23.35
N SER A 74 -11.12 8.13 22.76
CA SER A 74 -12.33 8.03 21.96
C SER A 74 -12.14 7.78 20.46
N ASP A 75 -10.92 7.95 19.89
CA ASP A 75 -10.64 7.64 18.47
C ASP A 75 -10.28 6.15 18.24
N MET A 76 -10.36 5.33 19.29
CA MET A 76 -9.94 3.91 19.32
C MET A 76 -11.02 2.94 18.83
N ALA A 77 -12.17 3.43 18.35
CA ALA A 77 -13.31 2.56 18.03
C ALA A 77 -13.14 1.76 16.71
N ASP A 78 -12.24 2.18 15.80
CA ASP A 78 -12.08 1.51 14.49
C ASP A 78 -10.61 1.20 14.12
N ASP A 79 -9.67 1.29 15.07
CA ASP A 79 -8.27 0.85 14.85
C ASP A 79 -8.12 -0.67 15.02
N LYS A 80 -8.99 -1.44 14.33
CA LYS A 80 -9.04 -2.91 14.40
C LYS A 80 -7.70 -3.58 14.07
N HIS A 81 -6.79 -2.86 13.41
CA HIS A 81 -5.52 -3.38 12.90
C HIS A 81 -4.28 -2.65 13.44
N GLY A 82 -4.42 -1.71 14.39
CA GLY A 82 -3.28 -0.97 14.97
C GLY A 82 -2.57 -0.01 14.00
N LEU A 83 -3.20 0.35 12.88
CA LEU A 83 -2.60 1.16 11.81
C LEU A 83 -2.30 2.58 12.28
N SER A 84 -3.12 3.15 13.16
CA SER A 84 -2.89 4.49 13.70
C SER A 84 -1.69 4.55 14.65
N LYS A 85 -1.41 3.44 15.35
CA LYS A 85 -0.18 3.28 16.14
C LYS A 85 1.03 3.11 15.23
N GLU A 86 0.88 2.29 14.19
CA GLU A 86 1.92 2.04 13.21
C GLU A 86 2.32 3.32 12.49
N PHE A 87 1.35 4.07 11.96
CA PHE A 87 1.55 5.36 11.32
C PHE A 87 2.41 6.32 12.15
N ARG A 88 2.09 6.48 13.44
CA ARG A 88 2.88 7.31 14.37
C ARG A 88 4.30 6.78 14.54
N ARG A 89 4.47 5.46 14.61
CA ARG A 89 5.80 4.82 14.68
C ARG A 89 6.62 5.11 13.43
N VAL A 90 6.03 4.95 12.24
CA VAL A 90 6.71 5.20 10.95
C VAL A 90 7.17 6.66 10.85
N LEU A 91 6.29 7.61 11.18
CA LEU A 91 6.64 9.04 11.14
C LEU A 91 7.75 9.41 12.14
N ALA A 92 7.88 8.67 13.24
CA ALA A 92 8.93 8.88 14.22
C ALA A 92 10.26 8.18 13.86
N SER A 93 10.21 7.05 13.14
CA SER A 93 11.38 6.22 12.87
C SER A 93 12.02 6.47 11.51
N GLN A 94 11.23 6.83 10.49
CA GLN A 94 11.73 7.00 9.12
C GLN A 94 11.96 8.47 8.76
N SER A 95 13.01 8.74 7.99
CA SER A 95 13.20 10.06 7.41
C SER A 95 12.14 10.32 6.33
N LYS A 96 11.74 11.60 6.16
CA LYS A 96 10.81 12.01 5.09
C LYS A 96 11.28 11.56 3.70
N GLU A 97 12.60 11.52 3.50
CA GLU A 97 13.20 11.05 2.25
C GLU A 97 13.05 9.55 2.02
N SER A 98 13.14 8.73 3.09
CA SER A 98 12.87 7.29 3.01
C SER A 98 11.42 7.00 2.62
N ILE A 99 10.48 7.73 3.23
CA ILE A 99 9.05 7.62 2.92
C ILE A 99 8.79 8.06 1.47
N ARG A 100 9.47 9.13 1.01
CA ARG A 100 9.38 9.62 -0.37
C ARG A 100 9.88 8.60 -1.38
N ARG A 101 11.00 7.93 -1.11
CA ARG A 101 11.49 6.83 -1.96
C ARG A 101 10.48 5.70 -2.02
N SER A 102 9.97 5.26 -0.86
CA SER A 102 8.97 4.20 -0.77
C SER A 102 7.70 4.50 -1.58
N PHE A 103 7.25 5.76 -1.64
CA PHE A 103 6.11 6.16 -2.49
C PHE A 103 6.39 5.95 -3.99
N TRP A 104 7.58 6.34 -4.46
CA TRP A 104 7.95 6.18 -5.86
C TRP A 104 8.22 4.71 -6.23
N ASP A 105 8.83 3.95 -5.32
CA ASP A 105 9.05 2.51 -5.47
C ASP A 105 7.71 1.74 -5.51
N MET A 106 6.70 2.19 -4.75
CA MET A 106 5.34 1.68 -4.88
C MET A 106 4.72 2.06 -6.22
N THR A 107 4.88 3.31 -6.68
CA THR A 107 4.20 3.81 -7.90
C THR A 107 4.63 3.05 -9.15
N LYS A 108 5.93 2.74 -9.31
CA LYS A 108 6.49 2.05 -10.49
C LYS A 108 5.96 2.63 -11.81
N ASN A 109 5.25 1.81 -12.59
CA ASN A 109 4.65 2.17 -13.88
C ASN A 109 3.15 2.51 -13.78
N ASP A 110 2.58 2.57 -12.57
CA ASP A 110 1.19 3.01 -12.37
C ASP A 110 1.09 4.54 -12.39
N ASN A 111 -0.13 5.03 -12.63
CA ASN A 111 -0.44 6.45 -12.42
C ASN A 111 -0.45 6.76 -10.91
N PRO A 112 0.29 7.77 -10.42
CA PRO A 112 0.33 8.10 -8.99
C PRO A 112 -1.05 8.48 -8.42
N ASP A 113 -1.92 9.15 -9.20
CA ASP A 113 -3.30 9.40 -8.78
C ASP A 113 -4.07 8.09 -8.58
N ALA A 114 -3.83 7.09 -9.44
CA ALA A 114 -4.48 5.79 -9.30
C ALA A 114 -4.07 5.10 -7.98
N ILE A 115 -2.82 5.27 -7.54
CA ILE A 115 -2.36 4.77 -6.24
C ILE A 115 -3.13 5.44 -5.11
N LEU A 116 -3.19 6.77 -5.08
CA LEU A 116 -3.92 7.51 -4.03
C LEU A 116 -5.42 7.15 -4.02
N LEU A 117 -6.02 7.04 -5.21
CA LEU A 117 -7.43 6.67 -5.36
C LEU A 117 -7.72 5.24 -4.86
N ARG A 118 -6.77 4.30 -4.95
CA ARG A 118 -6.94 2.96 -4.34
C ARG A 118 -7.19 3.08 -2.83
N PHE A 119 -6.36 3.85 -2.13
CA PHE A 119 -6.49 4.06 -0.68
C PHE A 119 -7.77 4.83 -0.31
N LEU A 120 -8.10 5.90 -1.06
CA LEU A 120 -9.36 6.64 -0.83
C LEU A 120 -10.58 5.74 -0.97
N ARG A 121 -10.68 4.96 -2.05
CA ARG A 121 -11.79 4.00 -2.22
C ARG A 121 -11.82 2.97 -1.11
N ALA A 122 -10.67 2.44 -0.70
CA ALA A 122 -10.56 1.46 0.38
C ALA A 122 -10.92 2.01 1.77
N ARG A 123 -10.93 3.34 1.93
CA ARG A 123 -11.30 4.06 3.15
C ARG A 123 -12.51 4.96 2.97
N LYS A 124 -13.41 4.59 2.05
CA LYS A 124 -14.70 5.27 1.84
C LYS A 124 -14.56 6.79 1.64
N TRP A 125 -13.48 7.22 1.02
CA TRP A 125 -13.11 8.61 0.76
C TRP A 125 -12.75 9.44 2.01
N ASP A 126 -12.46 8.79 3.13
CA ASP A 126 -11.81 9.46 4.28
C ASP A 126 -10.32 9.67 3.99
N VAL A 127 -9.88 10.93 4.05
CA VAL A 127 -8.52 11.33 3.69
C VAL A 127 -7.50 10.90 4.76
N HIS A 128 -7.87 11.01 6.03
CA HIS A 128 -6.96 10.70 7.13
C HIS A 128 -6.71 9.19 7.19
N ASP A 129 -7.77 8.40 7.16
CA ASP A 129 -7.67 6.94 7.19
C ASP A 129 -6.95 6.40 5.95
N ALA A 130 -7.18 7.03 4.78
CA ALA A 130 -6.46 6.68 3.55
C ALA A 130 -4.96 6.94 3.69
N LEU A 131 -4.57 8.10 4.26
CA LEU A 131 -3.16 8.44 4.50
C LEU A 131 -2.52 7.49 5.51
N VAL A 132 -3.20 7.21 6.62
CA VAL A 132 -2.74 6.26 7.65
C VAL A 132 -2.47 4.89 7.03
N MET A 133 -3.44 4.35 6.30
CA MET A 133 -3.30 3.07 5.61
C MET A 133 -2.15 3.08 4.60
N MET A 134 -2.00 4.16 3.84
CA MET A 134 -0.97 4.29 2.80
C MET A 134 0.44 4.26 3.38
N ILE A 135 0.70 5.07 4.40
CA ILE A 135 2.03 5.13 5.02
C ILE A 135 2.38 3.82 5.74
N SER A 136 1.41 3.17 6.39
CA SER A 136 1.62 1.83 6.94
C SER A 136 1.96 0.80 5.85
N ALA A 137 1.28 0.84 4.70
CA ALA A 137 1.57 -0.04 3.58
C ALA A 137 2.98 0.22 3.00
N PHE A 138 3.42 1.48 2.91
CA PHE A 138 4.76 1.82 2.45
C PHE A 138 5.84 1.31 3.41
N HIS A 139 5.62 1.43 4.72
CA HIS A 139 6.54 0.89 5.72
C HIS A 139 6.67 -0.64 5.60
N TRP A 140 5.54 -1.36 5.56
CA TRP A 140 5.58 -2.81 5.40
C TRP A 140 6.32 -3.20 4.13
N ARG A 141 6.07 -2.49 3.02
CA ARG A 141 6.74 -2.75 1.74
C ARG A 141 8.25 -2.56 1.81
N SER A 142 8.73 -1.45 2.39
CA SER A 142 10.15 -1.07 2.36
C SER A 142 10.98 -1.64 3.50
N VAL A 143 10.39 -1.87 4.67
CA VAL A 143 11.12 -2.29 5.88
C VAL A 143 10.83 -3.73 6.24
N ASP A 144 9.55 -4.10 6.37
CA ASP A 144 9.17 -5.40 6.91
C ASP A 144 9.40 -6.50 5.85
N MET A 145 8.87 -6.29 4.64
CA MET A 145 8.91 -7.24 3.54
C MET A 145 10.03 -6.97 2.54
N LYS A 146 10.53 -5.73 2.47
CA LYS A 146 11.58 -5.28 1.53
C LYS A 146 11.32 -5.73 0.09
N VAL A 147 10.11 -5.44 -0.37
CA VAL A 147 9.58 -5.96 -1.64
C VAL A 147 10.48 -5.59 -2.81
N ASP A 148 10.89 -4.33 -2.90
CA ASP A 148 11.68 -3.86 -4.04
C ASP A 148 13.15 -4.22 -3.91
N ASP A 149 13.76 -4.00 -2.74
CA ASP A 149 15.20 -4.17 -2.51
C ASP A 149 15.64 -5.64 -2.42
N GLU A 150 14.77 -6.53 -1.93
CA GLU A 150 15.11 -7.95 -1.75
C GLU A 150 14.25 -8.87 -2.61
N LEU A 151 12.92 -8.86 -2.44
CA LEU A 151 12.07 -9.89 -3.05
C LEU A 151 12.06 -9.82 -4.59
N VAL A 152 11.71 -8.65 -5.14
CA VAL A 152 11.62 -8.44 -6.59
C VAL A 152 13.01 -8.34 -7.21
N ALA A 153 13.97 -7.68 -6.55
CA ALA A 153 15.34 -7.55 -7.04
C ALA A 153 16.06 -8.91 -7.17
N LYS A 154 15.92 -9.81 -6.20
CA LYS A 154 16.49 -11.18 -6.30
C LYS A 154 15.76 -12.01 -7.34
N GLY A 155 14.43 -11.92 -7.37
CA GLY A 155 13.56 -12.66 -8.28
C GLY A 155 13.71 -14.18 -8.16
N GLU A 156 13.05 -14.91 -9.07
CA GLU A 156 13.06 -16.38 -9.06
C GLU A 156 14.49 -16.95 -9.14
N ALA A 157 15.33 -16.40 -10.02
CA ALA A 157 16.70 -16.86 -10.21
C ALA A 157 17.57 -16.68 -8.96
N GLY A 158 17.47 -15.53 -8.27
CA GLY A 158 18.22 -15.28 -7.04
C GLY A 158 17.79 -16.19 -5.90
N PHE A 159 16.48 -16.41 -5.72
CA PHE A 159 16.00 -17.36 -4.71
C PHE A 159 16.37 -18.81 -5.06
N LEU A 160 16.40 -19.19 -6.34
CA LEU A 160 16.90 -20.49 -6.75
C LEU A 160 18.39 -20.66 -6.40
N GLU A 161 19.22 -19.64 -6.59
CA GLU A 161 20.63 -19.70 -6.18
C GLU A 161 20.77 -19.84 -4.66
N ILE A 162 20.06 -19.02 -3.88
CA ILE A 162 20.06 -19.10 -2.40
C ILE A 162 19.59 -20.47 -1.92
N SER A 163 18.59 -21.08 -2.59
CA SER A 163 18.11 -22.42 -2.24
C SER A 163 19.20 -23.50 -2.39
N ARG A 164 20.19 -23.28 -3.26
CA ARG A 164 21.30 -24.19 -3.53
C ARG A 164 22.48 -23.94 -2.59
N SER A 165 22.95 -22.69 -2.53
CA SER A 165 24.21 -22.30 -1.88
C SER A 165 24.03 -21.71 -0.49
N GLY A 166 22.83 -21.25 -0.13
CA GLY A 166 22.55 -20.63 1.15
C GLY A 166 22.64 -21.59 2.34
N THR A 167 22.45 -21.05 3.54
CA THR A 167 22.49 -21.81 4.81
C THR A 167 21.32 -21.44 5.72
N GLY A 168 21.04 -22.30 6.71
CA GLY A 168 20.06 -22.02 7.76
C GLY A 168 18.64 -21.75 7.25
N THR A 169 17.96 -20.81 7.91
CA THR A 169 16.58 -20.42 7.62
C THR A 169 16.43 -19.78 6.25
N GLU A 170 17.39 -18.96 5.82
CA GLU A 170 17.36 -18.31 4.51
C GLU A 170 17.33 -19.33 3.36
N LYS A 171 18.16 -20.39 3.46
CA LYS A 171 18.13 -21.50 2.49
C LYS A 171 16.75 -22.15 2.43
N LYS A 172 16.16 -22.45 3.59
CA LYS A 172 14.85 -23.07 3.69
C LYS A 172 13.77 -22.16 3.09
N ASP A 173 13.77 -20.89 3.46
CA ASP A 173 12.79 -19.93 2.96
C ASP A 173 12.87 -19.80 1.43
N ALA A 174 14.08 -19.74 0.87
CA ALA A 174 14.30 -19.69 -0.57
C ALA A 174 13.90 -20.98 -1.30
N ALA A 175 14.18 -22.14 -0.70
CA ALA A 175 13.76 -23.44 -1.24
C ALA A 175 12.23 -23.58 -1.24
N ASP A 176 11.58 -23.21 -0.14
CA ASP A 176 10.12 -23.23 0.01
C ASP A 176 9.44 -22.20 -0.91
N PHE A 177 10.05 -21.04 -1.16
CA PHE A 177 9.58 -20.07 -2.14
C PHE A 177 9.64 -20.65 -3.56
N THR A 178 10.79 -21.24 -3.93
CA THR A 178 11.03 -21.79 -5.27
C THR A 178 10.15 -23.02 -5.55
N SER A 179 9.90 -23.86 -4.53
CA SER A 179 9.05 -25.05 -4.68
C SER A 179 7.62 -24.70 -5.12
N GLN A 180 7.11 -23.53 -4.72
CA GLN A 180 5.76 -23.08 -5.08
C GLN A 180 5.60 -22.83 -6.59
N PHE A 181 6.66 -22.34 -7.25
CA PHE A 181 6.72 -22.21 -8.71
C PHE A 181 6.78 -23.56 -9.39
N HIS A 182 7.68 -24.45 -8.94
CA HIS A 182 7.82 -25.79 -9.51
C HIS A 182 6.54 -26.63 -9.39
N MET A 183 5.81 -26.48 -8.29
CA MET A 183 4.50 -27.13 -8.10
C MET A 183 3.40 -26.50 -8.96
N GLY A 184 3.59 -25.26 -9.42
CA GLY A 184 2.58 -24.49 -10.13
C GLY A 184 1.38 -24.18 -9.23
N LYS A 185 1.64 -23.74 -7.99
CA LYS A 185 0.59 -23.38 -7.01
C LYS A 185 -0.26 -22.20 -7.47
N SER A 186 0.32 -21.29 -8.26
CA SER A 186 -0.44 -20.29 -8.99
C SER A 186 0.15 -20.03 -10.38
N MET A 187 -0.69 -19.52 -11.28
CA MET A 187 -0.28 -19.04 -12.59
C MET A 187 -1.11 -17.82 -12.98
N VAL A 188 -0.50 -16.81 -13.59
CA VAL A 188 -1.21 -15.65 -14.11
C VAL A 188 -1.50 -15.89 -15.59
N HIS A 189 -2.78 -16.02 -15.96
CA HIS A 189 -3.16 -16.31 -17.34
C HIS A 189 -4.56 -15.79 -17.67
N GLY A 190 -4.67 -15.18 -18.85
CA GLY A 190 -5.94 -14.71 -19.38
C GLY A 190 -6.44 -13.43 -18.73
N LEU A 191 -7.60 -13.00 -19.20
CA LEU A 191 -8.32 -11.82 -18.72
C LEU A 191 -9.76 -12.21 -18.44
N ASP A 192 -10.37 -11.58 -17.44
CA ASP A 192 -11.82 -11.71 -17.22
C ASP A 192 -12.63 -10.80 -18.18
N LYS A 193 -13.95 -10.78 -17.99
CA LYS A 193 -14.86 -9.96 -18.80
C LYS A 193 -14.64 -8.44 -18.64
N GLU A 194 -13.95 -8.03 -17.58
CA GLU A 194 -13.61 -6.63 -17.29
C GLU A 194 -12.15 -6.31 -17.67
N ASN A 195 -11.47 -7.19 -18.41
CA ASN A 195 -10.07 -7.08 -18.82
C ASN A 195 -9.07 -7.07 -17.65
N ARG A 196 -9.42 -7.69 -16.52
CA ARG A 196 -8.50 -7.86 -15.39
C ARG A 196 -7.65 -9.12 -15.57
N PRO A 197 -6.33 -9.04 -15.37
CA PRO A 197 -5.48 -10.22 -15.29
C PRO A 197 -6.01 -11.20 -14.24
N ILE A 198 -6.03 -12.48 -14.60
CA ILE A 198 -6.47 -13.56 -13.69
C ILE A 198 -5.25 -14.31 -13.17
N THR A 199 -5.12 -14.36 -11.85
CA THR A 199 -4.22 -15.26 -11.13
C THR A 199 -5.01 -16.49 -10.71
N ILE A 200 -4.72 -17.64 -11.29
CA ILE A 200 -5.35 -18.92 -10.93
C ILE A 200 -4.55 -19.53 -9.79
N VAL A 201 -5.18 -19.76 -8.64
CA VAL A 201 -4.58 -20.33 -7.43
C VAL A 201 -5.10 -21.75 -7.22
N ARG A 202 -4.21 -22.73 -7.21
CA ARG A 202 -4.53 -24.15 -7.05
C ARG A 202 -4.44 -24.56 -5.59
N ALA A 203 -5.45 -24.20 -4.79
CA ALA A 203 -5.48 -24.46 -3.35
C ALA A 203 -5.32 -25.95 -2.99
N ARG A 204 -5.73 -26.88 -3.87
CA ARG A 204 -5.52 -28.33 -3.67
C ARG A 204 -4.05 -28.75 -3.54
N LEU A 205 -3.11 -27.92 -3.99
CA LEU A 205 -1.67 -28.15 -3.90
C LEU A 205 -1.05 -27.56 -2.61
N HIS A 206 -1.84 -26.88 -1.78
CA HIS A 206 -1.39 -26.39 -0.50
C HIS A 206 -1.60 -27.44 0.59
N HIS A 207 -0.53 -27.76 1.31
CA HIS A 207 -0.57 -28.64 2.48
C HIS A 207 0.03 -27.89 3.68
N PRO A 208 -0.72 -27.77 4.79
CA PRO A 208 -0.23 -27.06 5.97
C PRO A 208 1.09 -27.64 6.49
N GLY A 209 2.05 -26.77 6.77
CA GLY A 209 3.35 -27.15 7.33
C GLY A 209 4.44 -27.52 6.31
N ASN A 210 4.11 -27.60 5.01
CA ASN A 210 5.12 -27.87 3.97
C ASN A 210 6.10 -26.71 3.81
N GLU A 211 5.59 -25.49 3.77
CA GLU A 211 6.37 -24.27 3.59
C GLU A 211 6.30 -23.37 4.82
N THR A 212 7.34 -22.55 5.02
CA THR A 212 7.29 -21.49 6.04
C THR A 212 6.25 -20.43 5.65
N GLU A 213 5.65 -19.80 6.67
CA GLU A 213 4.71 -18.69 6.50
C GLU A 213 5.36 -17.54 5.71
N LYS A 214 6.60 -17.21 6.04
CA LYS A 214 7.39 -16.19 5.32
C LYS A 214 7.55 -16.53 3.84
N SER A 215 7.82 -17.78 3.47
CA SER A 215 7.92 -18.17 2.06
C SER A 215 6.59 -18.12 1.32
N LEU A 216 5.49 -18.43 1.98
CA LEU A 216 4.14 -18.27 1.42
C LEU A 216 3.80 -16.80 1.18
N GLU A 217 4.15 -15.92 2.13
CA GLU A 217 3.98 -14.47 1.99
C GLU A 217 4.86 -13.92 0.85
N MET A 218 6.14 -14.27 0.81
CA MET A 218 7.07 -13.88 -0.27
C MET A 218 6.55 -14.31 -1.64
N TYR A 219 6.10 -15.56 -1.76
CA TYR A 219 5.54 -16.07 -3.01
C TYR A 219 4.30 -15.30 -3.44
N THR A 220 3.38 -15.04 -2.51
CA THR A 220 2.14 -14.31 -2.80
C THR A 220 2.42 -12.89 -3.27
N VAL A 221 3.31 -12.17 -2.57
CA VAL A 221 3.68 -10.80 -2.93
C VAL A 221 4.40 -10.75 -4.26
N PHE A 222 5.31 -11.70 -4.53
CA PHE A 222 5.99 -11.79 -5.81
C PHE A 222 5.01 -12.02 -6.98
N VAL A 223 4.01 -12.88 -6.78
CA VAL A 223 2.94 -13.11 -7.77
C VAL A 223 2.09 -11.86 -7.98
N ILE A 224 1.74 -11.11 -6.92
CA ILE A 224 1.03 -9.82 -7.03
C ILE A 224 1.84 -8.83 -7.86
N GLU A 225 3.11 -8.64 -7.53
CA GLU A 225 4.01 -7.71 -8.23
C GLU A 225 4.19 -8.11 -9.71
N THR A 226 4.28 -9.41 -9.99
CA THR A 226 4.37 -9.93 -11.36
C THR A 226 3.06 -9.72 -12.12
N ALA A 227 1.90 -9.99 -11.50
CA ALA A 227 0.59 -9.78 -12.11
C ALA A 227 0.32 -8.31 -12.42
N ARG A 228 0.86 -7.39 -11.60
CA ARG A 228 0.77 -5.95 -11.81
C ARG A 228 1.37 -5.50 -13.14
N LEU A 229 2.41 -6.18 -13.63
CA LEU A 229 3.01 -5.90 -14.95
C LEU A 229 2.05 -6.16 -16.12
N MET A 230 0.98 -6.93 -15.89
CA MET A 230 -0.03 -7.26 -16.90
C MET A 230 -1.22 -6.29 -16.89
N LEU A 231 -1.28 -5.35 -15.93
CA LEU A 231 -2.33 -4.35 -15.87
C LEU A 231 -2.22 -3.38 -17.04
N ARG A 232 -3.37 -3.09 -17.66
CA ARG A 232 -3.47 -2.10 -18.75
C ARG A 232 -4.48 -1.04 -18.33
N PRO A 233 -4.13 0.26 -18.38
CA PRO A 233 -5.10 1.31 -18.16
C PRO A 233 -6.37 1.10 -19.02
N PRO A 234 -7.57 1.34 -18.48
CA PRO A 234 -7.88 1.91 -17.17
C PRO A 234 -7.96 0.90 -16.01
N VAL A 235 -7.61 -0.37 -16.25
CA VAL A 235 -7.72 -1.44 -15.25
C VAL A 235 -6.60 -1.33 -14.22
N ASP A 236 -6.99 -1.28 -12.95
CA ASP A 236 -6.09 -1.12 -11.80
C ASP A 236 -6.20 -2.25 -10.77
N THR A 237 -6.84 -3.37 -11.15
CA THR A 237 -7.08 -4.54 -10.29
C THR A 237 -6.85 -5.84 -11.06
N ALA A 238 -6.44 -6.87 -10.34
CA ALA A 238 -6.37 -8.25 -10.83
C ALA A 238 -7.39 -9.12 -10.06
N VAL A 239 -7.71 -10.30 -10.60
CA VAL A 239 -8.62 -11.27 -9.97
C VAL A 239 -7.85 -12.51 -9.59
N SER A 240 -8.07 -13.02 -8.38
CA SER A 240 -7.61 -14.34 -7.97
C SER A 240 -8.77 -15.33 -8.12
N ASP A 241 -8.57 -16.39 -8.89
CA ASP A 241 -9.49 -17.51 -9.05
C ASP A 241 -8.95 -18.73 -8.32
N THR A 242 -9.62 -19.11 -7.23
CA THR A 242 -9.18 -20.27 -6.43
C THR A 242 -9.85 -21.54 -6.95
N ASP A 243 -9.06 -22.39 -7.60
CA ASP A 243 -9.43 -23.73 -8.07
C ASP A 243 -9.57 -24.67 -6.86
N SER A 244 -10.74 -24.58 -6.23
CA SER A 244 -11.20 -25.41 -5.12
C SER A 244 -12.44 -26.21 -5.56
N LYS A 245 -12.89 -27.19 -4.76
CA LYS A 245 -14.12 -27.96 -5.05
C LYS A 245 -15.35 -27.07 -5.28
N GLN A 246 -15.30 -25.82 -4.82
CA GLN A 246 -16.16 -24.72 -5.29
C GLN A 246 -15.28 -23.54 -5.72
N PRO A 247 -15.41 -23.01 -6.94
CA PRO A 247 -14.62 -21.85 -7.36
C PRO A 247 -14.96 -20.62 -6.51
N ILE A 248 -13.94 -19.98 -5.95
CA ILE A 248 -14.07 -18.71 -5.22
C ILE A 248 -13.27 -17.67 -5.98
N HIS A 249 -13.95 -16.63 -6.46
CA HIS A 249 -13.33 -15.49 -7.13
C HIS A 249 -13.18 -14.33 -6.14
N THR A 250 -11.93 -13.91 -5.90
CA THR A 250 -11.62 -12.81 -4.99
C THR A 250 -10.85 -11.73 -5.74
N LEU A 251 -11.23 -10.46 -5.54
CA LEU A 251 -10.47 -9.35 -6.08
C LEU A 251 -9.11 -9.24 -5.39
N MET A 252 -8.04 -9.32 -6.18
CA MET A 252 -6.69 -9.10 -5.68
C MET A 252 -6.45 -7.59 -5.61
N ARG A 253 -6.36 -7.07 -4.39
CA ARG A 253 -6.14 -5.65 -4.11
C ARG A 253 -4.67 -5.43 -3.79
N ILE A 254 -4.00 -4.59 -4.58
CA ILE A 254 -2.57 -4.28 -4.42
C ILE A 254 -2.30 -3.47 -3.14
N ASP A 255 -3.33 -2.82 -2.59
CA ASP A 255 -3.27 -1.96 -1.41
C ASP A 255 -3.49 -2.69 -0.07
N ARG A 256 -3.84 -3.98 -0.07
CA ARG A 256 -3.90 -4.82 1.15
C ARG A 256 -3.14 -6.12 0.92
N PRO A 257 -1.91 -6.28 1.46
CA PRO A 257 -1.41 -7.61 1.75
C PRO A 257 -2.34 -8.33 2.75
#